data_AF-A0A521PCT3-F1
#
_entry.id   AF-A0A521PCT3-F1
#
_cell.length_a   1.000
_cell.length_b   1.000
_cell.length_c   1.000
_cell.angle_alpha   90.00
_cell.angle_beta   90.00
_cell.angle_gamma   90.00
#
_symmetry.space_group_name_H-M   'P 1'
#
loop_
_entity.id
_entity.type
_entity.pdbx_description
1 polymer ?
#
loop_
_entity_poly.entity_id
_entity_poly.type
_entity_poly.pdbx_seq_one_letter_code
_entity_poly.pdbx_strand_id
1 'polypeptide(L)'
;MSFNRVIVATALVAAAGLAGCQSTQKALGMTKVTPDEFRIVTKAPLVVPPDYALRPPAPGEPRPQELQPESAARNALLGQREAEQRSDGEKMLVAKAGAEKADPLVRYVVDDEFGDISHKEKSFADRVMFWKKDDAATPQQTAALDNSNTPVDAAAEKERIAKLTGDKPITIQRDAKSRIKLPGL
;
A
#
# COMPACT_ATOMS: atom_id res chain seq x y z
N MET A 1 53.96 8.18 -1.46
CA MET A 1 53.26 6.92 -1.78
C MET A 1 51.99 6.66 -0.95
N SER A 2 51.75 7.39 0.16
CA SER A 2 50.54 7.23 0.99
C SER A 2 49.28 7.84 0.36
N PHE A 3 49.38 8.96 -0.36
CA PHE A 3 48.23 9.63 -1.00
C PHE A 3 47.50 8.75 -2.02
N ASN A 4 48.23 8.08 -2.92
CA ASN A 4 47.61 7.18 -3.91
C ASN A 4 46.93 5.97 -3.24
N ARG A 5 47.46 5.50 -2.11
CA ARG A 5 46.85 4.40 -1.34
C ARG A 5 45.56 4.83 -0.65
N VAL A 6 45.50 6.06 -0.14
CA VAL A 6 44.29 6.63 0.49
C VAL A 6 43.18 6.83 -0.55
N ILE A 7 43.51 7.32 -1.75
CA ILE A 7 42.53 7.51 -2.84
C ILE A 7 41.94 6.17 -3.31
N VAL A 8 42.78 5.14 -3.44
CA VAL A 8 42.30 3.80 -3.85
C VAL A 8 41.42 3.17 -2.76
N ALA A 9 41.78 3.35 -1.48
CA ALA A 9 41.00 2.84 -0.37
C ALA A 9 39.61 3.52 -0.27
N THR A 10 39.53 4.84 -0.44
CA THR A 10 38.25 5.56 -0.40
C THR A 10 37.38 5.23 -1.62
N ALA A 11 37.97 5.04 -2.80
CA ALA A 11 37.24 4.61 -3.99
C ALA A 11 36.63 3.21 -3.84
N LEU A 12 37.35 2.27 -3.22
CA LEU A 12 36.82 0.93 -2.95
C LEU A 12 35.68 0.92 -1.94
N VAL A 13 35.76 1.73 -0.89
CA VAL A 13 34.68 1.88 0.10
C VAL A 13 33.43 2.51 -0.53
N ALA A 14 33.61 3.53 -1.37
CA ALA A 14 32.51 4.15 -2.09
C ALA A 14 31.82 3.17 -3.06
N ALA A 15 32.59 2.35 -3.78
CA ALA A 15 32.06 1.32 -4.67
C ALA A 15 31.24 0.25 -3.93
N ALA A 16 31.68 -0.16 -2.74
CA ALA A 16 30.94 -1.10 -1.90
C ALA A 16 29.61 -0.51 -1.37
N GLY A 17 29.58 0.79 -1.05
CA GLY A 17 28.36 1.49 -0.61
C GLY A 17 27.28 1.58 -1.70
N LEU A 18 27.69 1.81 -2.95
CA LEU A 18 26.77 1.89 -4.09
C LEU A 18 26.08 0.56 -4.42
N ALA A 19 26.74 -0.58 -4.20
CA ALA A 19 26.15 -1.90 -4.41
C ALA A 19 25.00 -2.20 -3.42
N GLY A 20 25.03 -1.59 -2.22
CA GLY A 20 23.98 -1.72 -1.21
C GLY A 20 22.66 -1.03 -1.60
N CYS A 21 22.73 0.08 -2.33
CA CYS A 21 21.55 0.87 -2.70
C CYS A 21 20.57 0.12 -3.62
N GLN A 22 21.06 -0.80 -4.46
CA GLN A 22 20.20 -1.58 -5.35
C GLN A 22 19.37 -2.63 -4.58
N SER A 23 19.94 -3.19 -3.51
CA SER A 23 19.26 -4.17 -2.64
C SER A 23 18.22 -3.48 -1.75
N THR A 24 18.57 -2.32 -1.17
CA THR A 24 17.63 -1.54 -0.37
C THR A 24 16.47 -1.00 -1.19
N GLN A 25 16.69 -0.61 -2.46
CA GLN A 25 15.61 -0.18 -3.35
C GLN A 25 14.57 -1.30 -3.61
N LYS A 26 15.00 -2.57 -3.67
CA LYS A 26 14.09 -3.73 -3.75
C LYS A 26 13.39 -4.00 -2.42
N ALA A 27 14.11 -3.96 -1.29
CA ALA A 27 13.54 -4.18 0.04
C ALA A 27 12.54 -3.09 0.45
N LEU A 28 12.76 -1.84 -0.01
CA LEU A 28 11.89 -0.68 0.23
C LEU A 28 10.74 -0.58 -0.78
N GLY A 29 10.56 -1.57 -1.69
CA GLY A 29 9.43 -1.61 -2.62
C GLY A 29 9.45 -0.52 -3.71
N MET A 30 10.56 0.18 -3.90
CA MET A 30 10.73 1.22 -4.93
C MET A 30 10.88 0.64 -6.35
N THR A 31 10.95 -0.70 -6.48
CA THR A 31 10.87 -1.40 -7.76
C THR A 31 9.44 -1.83 -8.04
N LYS A 32 8.93 -1.49 -9.22
CA LYS A 32 7.60 -1.90 -9.68
C LYS A 32 7.54 -3.42 -9.81
N VAL A 33 6.91 -4.08 -8.85
CA VAL A 33 6.53 -5.49 -8.91
C VAL A 33 5.05 -5.52 -9.29
N THR A 34 4.76 -5.72 -10.56
CA THR A 34 3.39 -5.99 -11.01
C THR A 34 3.07 -7.44 -10.67
N PRO A 35 2.01 -7.72 -9.89
CA PRO A 35 1.54 -9.08 -9.69
C PRO A 35 1.23 -9.71 -11.04
N ASP A 36 1.69 -10.93 -11.25
CA ASP A 36 1.47 -11.67 -12.48
C ASP A 36 -0.02 -12.01 -12.63
N GLU A 37 -0.69 -11.24 -13.49
CA GLU A 37 -2.12 -11.35 -13.79
C GLU A 37 -2.49 -12.67 -14.50
N PHE A 38 -1.49 -13.45 -14.93
CA PHE A 38 -1.68 -14.80 -15.50
C PHE A 38 -1.30 -15.91 -14.53
N ARG A 39 -1.02 -15.59 -13.27
CA ARG A 39 -0.74 -16.61 -12.25
C ARG A 39 -2.04 -17.30 -11.82
N ILE A 40 -2.46 -18.26 -12.62
CA ILE A 40 -3.61 -19.12 -12.33
C ILE A 40 -3.26 -19.98 -11.12
N VAL A 41 -3.98 -19.79 -10.02
CA VAL A 41 -3.95 -20.71 -8.87
C VAL A 41 -4.68 -21.97 -9.30
N THR A 42 -3.95 -23.07 -9.47
CA THR A 42 -4.55 -24.36 -9.83
C THR A 42 -5.45 -24.83 -8.69
N LYS A 43 -6.74 -25.01 -8.98
CA LYS A 43 -7.67 -25.68 -8.07
C LYS A 43 -7.23 -27.15 -7.96
N ALA A 44 -7.30 -27.72 -6.76
CA ALA A 44 -7.06 -29.15 -6.59
C ALA A 44 -7.97 -29.94 -7.55
N PRO A 45 -7.43 -30.94 -8.28
CA PRO A 45 -8.22 -31.73 -9.21
C PRO A 45 -9.39 -32.39 -8.47
N LEU A 46 -10.59 -32.29 -9.04
CA LEU A 46 -11.78 -32.97 -8.53
C LEU A 46 -11.61 -34.47 -8.79
N VAL A 47 -11.00 -35.18 -7.84
CA VAL A 47 -10.97 -36.64 -7.84
C VAL A 47 -12.33 -37.12 -7.39
N VAL A 48 -13.03 -37.86 -8.26
CA VAL A 48 -14.23 -38.60 -7.87
C VAL A 48 -13.78 -39.72 -6.92
N PRO A 49 -14.17 -39.69 -5.63
CA PRO A 49 -13.82 -40.75 -4.71
C PRO A 49 -14.49 -42.06 -5.17
N PRO A 50 -13.79 -43.21 -5.08
CA PRO A 50 -14.33 -44.51 -5.51
C PRO A 50 -15.52 -44.99 -4.66
N ASP A 51 -15.82 -44.34 -3.54
CA ASP A 51 -16.90 -44.72 -2.63
C ASP A 51 -18.02 -43.67 -2.61
N TYR A 52 -19.11 -43.95 -3.32
CA TYR A 52 -20.40 -43.25 -3.25
C TYR A 52 -21.19 -43.57 -1.96
N ALA A 53 -20.56 -44.20 -0.97
CA ALA A 53 -21.18 -44.67 0.27
C ALA A 53 -20.84 -43.77 1.48
N LEU A 54 -20.80 -42.45 1.30
CA LEU A 54 -20.75 -41.55 2.44
C LEU A 54 -22.09 -41.62 3.16
N ARG A 55 -22.09 -42.16 4.38
CA ARG A 55 -23.18 -41.95 5.33
C ARG A 55 -23.44 -40.44 5.40
N PRO A 56 -24.70 -39.99 5.36
CA PRO A 56 -25.01 -38.59 5.58
C PRO A 56 -24.30 -38.13 6.87
N PRO A 57 -23.52 -37.03 6.82
CA PRO A 57 -22.89 -36.50 8.02
C PRO A 57 -23.99 -36.24 9.04
N ALA A 58 -23.75 -36.59 10.29
CA ALA A 58 -24.73 -36.40 11.34
C ALA A 58 -25.09 -34.89 11.41
N PRO A 59 -26.37 -34.54 11.61
CA PRO A 59 -26.76 -33.15 11.78
C PRO A 59 -25.93 -32.48 12.89
N GLY A 60 -25.06 -31.54 12.52
CA GLY A 60 -24.21 -30.78 13.45
C GLY A 60 -22.71 -31.04 13.37
N GLU A 61 -22.23 -32.01 12.58
CA GLU A 61 -20.78 -32.15 12.36
C GLU A 61 -20.25 -31.08 11.38
N PRO A 62 -19.11 -30.44 11.68
CA PRO A 62 -18.52 -29.45 10.80
C PRO A 62 -18.16 -30.11 9.46
N ARG A 63 -18.78 -29.62 8.38
CA ARG A 63 -18.53 -30.07 7.01
C ARG A 63 -17.04 -29.87 6.68
N PRO A 64 -16.28 -30.91 6.28
CA PRO A 64 -14.86 -30.78 5.97
C PRO A 64 -14.50 -29.90 4.74
N GLN A 65 -15.50 -29.36 4.03
CA GLN A 65 -15.33 -28.87 2.65
C GLN A 65 -15.43 -27.36 2.44
N GLU A 66 -15.49 -26.53 3.48
CA GLU A 66 -15.39 -25.09 3.28
C GLU A 66 -14.52 -24.45 4.37
N LEU A 67 -13.20 -24.44 4.15
CA LEU A 67 -12.43 -23.29 4.62
C LEU A 67 -13.09 -22.10 3.93
N GLN A 68 -13.83 -21.30 4.70
CA GLN A 68 -14.46 -20.11 4.17
C GLN A 68 -13.41 -19.29 3.42
N PRO A 69 -13.65 -18.88 2.17
CA PRO A 69 -12.66 -18.18 1.36
C PRO A 69 -12.11 -16.94 2.06
N GLU A 70 -12.91 -16.31 2.92
CA GLU A 70 -12.52 -15.21 3.80
C GLU A 70 -11.45 -15.64 4.83
N SER A 71 -11.59 -16.82 5.41
CA SER A 71 -10.61 -17.39 6.35
C SER A 71 -9.31 -17.78 5.65
N ALA A 72 -9.40 -18.35 4.43
CA ALA A 72 -8.23 -18.68 3.61
C ALA A 72 -7.49 -17.42 3.13
N ALA A 73 -8.23 -16.40 2.68
CA ALA A 73 -7.67 -15.12 2.28
C ALA A 73 -7.02 -14.39 3.47
N ARG A 74 -7.67 -14.41 4.65
CA ARG A 74 -7.10 -13.84 5.87
C ARG A 74 -5.78 -14.50 6.25
N ASN A 75 -5.71 -15.84 6.19
CA ASN A 75 -4.48 -16.59 6.45
C ASN A 75 -3.40 -16.32 5.40
N ALA A 76 -3.77 -16.15 4.12
CA ALA A 76 -2.82 -15.81 3.06
C ALA A 76 -2.27 -14.37 3.18
N LEU A 77 -3.10 -13.42 3.61
CA LEU A 77 -2.73 -12.00 3.71
C LEU A 77 -1.98 -11.66 5.01
N LEU A 78 -2.44 -12.20 6.14
CA LEU A 78 -1.88 -11.88 7.45
C LEU A 78 -0.86 -12.92 7.93
N GLY A 79 -0.70 -14.02 7.19
CA GLY A 79 0.04 -15.19 7.64
C GLY A 79 -0.67 -15.89 8.81
N GLN A 80 -0.18 -17.07 9.16
CA GLN A 80 -0.70 -17.83 10.29
C GLN A 80 -0.13 -17.21 11.57
N ARG A 81 -0.83 -16.22 12.13
CA ARG A 81 -0.38 -15.42 13.30
C ARG A 81 0.04 -16.28 14.51
N GLU A 82 -0.50 -17.50 14.61
CA GLU A 82 -0.25 -18.44 15.70
C GLU A 82 0.84 -19.49 15.42
N ALA A 83 1.34 -19.60 14.18
CA ALA A 83 2.27 -20.68 13.81
C ALA A 83 3.75 -20.32 13.97
N GLU A 84 4.09 -19.07 14.29
CA GLU A 84 5.47 -18.67 14.51
C GLU A 84 5.88 -19.02 15.95
N GLN A 85 6.80 -19.97 16.12
CA GLN A 85 7.38 -20.26 17.43
C GLN A 85 8.22 -19.06 17.89
N ARG A 86 7.57 -18.13 18.61
CA ARG A 86 8.20 -16.97 19.24
C ARG A 86 9.16 -17.43 20.33
N SER A 87 10.33 -16.81 20.38
CA SER A 87 11.28 -17.00 21.47
C SER A 87 10.70 -16.49 22.80
N ASP A 88 11.19 -17.01 23.93
CA ASP A 88 10.68 -16.58 25.24
C ASP A 88 10.95 -15.09 25.51
N GLY A 89 12.02 -14.52 24.95
CA GLY A 89 12.29 -13.08 25.00
C GLY A 89 11.23 -12.25 24.29
N GLU A 90 10.75 -12.70 23.13
CA GLU A 90 9.66 -12.03 22.40
C GLU A 90 8.34 -12.13 23.14
N LYS A 91 8.03 -13.29 23.74
CA LYS A 91 6.83 -13.43 24.58
C LYS A 91 6.85 -12.44 25.75
N MET A 92 7.99 -12.32 26.43
CA MET A 92 8.15 -11.38 27.56
C MET A 92 8.08 -9.91 27.11
N LEU A 93 8.60 -9.58 25.94
CA LEU A 93 8.49 -8.24 25.37
C LEU A 93 7.04 -7.90 25.02
N VAL A 94 6.32 -8.83 24.39
CA VAL A 94 4.91 -8.68 23.97
C VAL A 94 3.98 -8.60 25.19
N ALA A 95 4.24 -9.40 26.23
CA ALA A 95 3.54 -9.33 27.50
C ALA A 95 3.75 -7.97 28.19
N LYS A 96 5.00 -7.47 28.23
CA LYS A 96 5.30 -6.11 28.72
C LYS A 96 4.68 -5.00 27.88
N ALA A 97 4.59 -5.18 26.56
CA ALA A 97 3.93 -4.27 25.65
C ALA A 97 2.38 -4.29 25.78
N GLY A 98 1.84 -5.18 26.61
CA GLY A 98 0.40 -5.26 26.88
C GLY A 98 -0.42 -5.81 25.72
N ALA A 99 0.20 -6.47 24.75
CA ALA A 99 -0.50 -6.99 23.58
C ALA A 99 -1.52 -8.08 23.93
N GLU A 100 -1.35 -8.77 25.07
CA GLU A 100 -2.32 -9.74 25.60
C GLU A 100 -3.65 -9.09 26.01
N LYS A 101 -3.67 -7.78 26.24
CA LYS A 101 -4.86 -7.01 26.63
C LYS A 101 -5.52 -6.29 25.44
N ALA A 102 -5.02 -6.51 24.22
CA ALA A 102 -5.58 -5.86 23.04
C ALA A 102 -7.00 -6.40 22.76
N ASP A 103 -7.98 -5.50 22.71
CA ASP A 103 -9.35 -5.87 22.36
C ASP A 103 -9.40 -6.31 20.88
N PRO A 104 -9.83 -7.55 20.57
CA PRO A 104 -9.98 -8.00 19.19
C PRO A 104 -10.98 -7.17 18.38
N LEU A 105 -11.90 -6.46 19.05
CA LEU A 105 -12.93 -5.61 18.44
C LEU A 105 -12.52 -4.14 18.34
N VAL A 106 -11.29 -3.76 18.71
CA VAL A 106 -10.84 -2.34 18.70
C VAL A 106 -11.06 -1.66 17.35
N ARG A 107 -10.98 -2.39 16.24
CA ARG A 107 -11.27 -1.84 14.91
C ARG A 107 -12.73 -1.40 14.77
N TYR A 108 -13.66 -2.20 15.28
CA TYR A 108 -15.08 -1.82 15.28
C TYR A 108 -15.35 -0.63 16.18
N VAL A 109 -14.71 -0.56 17.34
CA VAL A 109 -14.84 0.59 18.25
C VAL A 109 -14.31 1.86 17.58
N VAL A 110 -13.13 1.81 16.96
CA VAL A 110 -12.58 2.95 16.22
C VAL A 110 -13.46 3.31 15.02
N ASP A 111 -13.95 2.33 14.25
CA ASP A 111 -14.81 2.61 13.11
C ASP A 111 -16.15 3.24 13.54
N ASP A 112 -16.70 2.85 14.69
CA ASP A 112 -17.91 3.45 15.28
C ASP A 112 -17.64 4.88 15.79
N GLU A 113 -16.54 5.09 16.50
CA GLU A 113 -16.14 6.41 17.02
C GLU A 113 -15.78 7.41 15.90
N PHE A 114 -15.14 6.94 14.82
CA PHE A 114 -14.62 7.78 13.75
C PHE A 114 -15.47 7.77 12.47
N GLY A 115 -16.50 6.93 12.39
CA GLY A 115 -17.40 6.83 11.23
C GLY A 115 -18.14 8.12 10.90
N ASP A 116 -18.36 9.00 11.87
CA ASP A 116 -19.00 10.31 11.67
C ASP A 116 -18.05 11.35 11.01
N ILE A 117 -16.73 11.15 11.08
CA ILE A 117 -15.76 12.14 10.55
C ILE A 117 -15.72 12.14 9.01
N SER A 118 -15.95 11.00 8.37
CA SER A 118 -16.03 10.90 6.90
C SER A 118 -17.32 11.50 6.34
N HIS A 119 -18.37 11.59 7.15
CA HIS A 119 -19.70 12.07 6.74
C HIS A 119 -20.05 13.45 7.32
N LYS A 120 -19.16 14.06 8.12
CA LYS A 120 -19.43 15.36 8.71
C LYS A 120 -19.46 16.44 7.65
N GLU A 121 -20.62 17.08 7.52
CA GLU A 121 -20.72 18.31 6.74
C GLU A 121 -19.76 19.37 7.28
N LYS A 122 -19.16 20.14 6.37
CA LYS A 122 -18.30 21.27 6.72
C LYS A 122 -18.99 22.13 7.77
N SER A 123 -18.32 22.33 8.90
CA SER A 123 -18.84 23.12 10.02
C SER A 123 -19.33 24.49 9.52
N PHE A 124 -20.34 25.05 10.17
CA PHE A 124 -20.83 26.40 9.86
C PHE A 124 -19.68 27.43 9.86
N ALA A 125 -18.72 27.29 10.78
CA ALA A 125 -17.54 28.15 10.82
C ALA A 125 -16.68 28.04 9.55
N ASP A 126 -16.47 26.82 9.03
CA ASP A 126 -15.76 26.56 7.78
C ASP A 126 -16.51 27.18 6.60
N ARG A 127 -17.84 27.06 6.59
CA ARG A 127 -18.72 27.65 5.56
C ARG A 127 -18.67 29.17 5.56
N VAL A 128 -18.54 29.82 6.72
CA VAL A 128 -18.44 31.28 6.85
C VAL A 128 -17.03 31.77 6.51
N MET A 129 -16.00 31.08 6.98
CA MET A 129 -14.60 31.43 6.71
C MET A 129 -14.24 31.28 5.22
N PHE A 130 -14.78 30.24 4.57
CA PHE A 130 -14.53 29.93 3.16
C PHE A 130 -15.76 30.19 2.27
N TRP A 131 -16.63 31.14 2.67
CA TRP A 131 -17.87 31.46 1.95
C TRP A 131 -17.64 32.04 0.54
N LYS A 132 -16.45 32.58 0.28
CA LYS A 132 -16.06 33.19 -0.99
C LYS A 132 -15.06 32.28 -1.70
N LYS A 133 -15.57 31.43 -2.59
CA LYS A 133 -14.78 30.43 -3.34
C LYS A 133 -13.70 31.00 -4.26
N ASP A 134 -13.76 32.30 -4.58
CA ASP A 134 -12.95 32.94 -5.63
C ASP A 134 -11.91 33.96 -5.12
N ASP A 135 -11.73 34.14 -3.81
CA ASP A 135 -10.57 34.90 -3.30
C ASP A 135 -9.36 33.96 -3.16
N ALA A 136 -8.21 34.43 -3.63
CA ALA A 136 -6.94 33.72 -3.82
C ALA A 136 -6.25 33.16 -2.55
N ALA A 137 -7.03 32.81 -1.52
CA ALA A 137 -6.63 32.04 -0.36
C ALA A 137 -7.33 30.66 -0.33
N THR A 138 -7.79 30.15 -1.48
CA THR A 138 -8.00 28.71 -1.64
C THR A 138 -6.65 28.04 -1.41
N PRO A 139 -6.43 27.21 -0.38
CA PRO A 139 -5.39 26.21 -0.53
C PRO A 139 -5.82 25.46 -1.78
N GLN A 140 -5.04 25.60 -2.85
CA GLN A 140 -5.12 24.69 -3.98
C GLN A 140 -5.24 23.33 -3.33
N GLN A 141 -6.33 22.62 -3.61
CA GLN A 141 -6.38 21.19 -3.38
C GLN A 141 -5.18 20.68 -4.19
N THR A 142 -4.01 20.62 -3.56
CA THR A 142 -2.95 19.73 -3.93
C THR A 142 -3.68 18.43 -3.94
N ALA A 143 -3.97 17.95 -5.15
CA ALA A 143 -4.61 16.68 -5.42
C ALA A 143 -4.09 15.74 -4.36
N ALA A 144 -4.92 15.55 -3.33
CA ALA A 144 -4.59 14.60 -2.31
C ALA A 144 -4.44 13.32 -3.12
N LEU A 145 -3.40 12.56 -2.80
CA LEU A 145 -3.19 11.21 -3.31
C LEU A 145 -4.28 10.27 -2.77
N ASP A 146 -5.51 10.75 -2.74
CA ASP A 146 -6.70 10.06 -2.34
C ASP A 146 -7.13 9.28 -3.57
N ASN A 147 -7.06 7.97 -3.46
CA ASN A 147 -7.55 7.03 -4.46
C ASN A 147 -9.09 7.04 -4.47
N SER A 148 -9.71 8.21 -4.29
CA SER A 148 -11.13 8.41 -4.39
C SER A 148 -11.48 8.31 -5.87
N ASN A 149 -12.09 7.18 -6.23
CA ASN A 149 -12.66 6.90 -7.54
C ASN A 149 -13.90 7.78 -7.78
N THR A 150 -13.74 9.09 -7.77
CA THR A 150 -14.75 10.00 -8.30
C THR A 150 -14.74 9.82 -9.81
N PRO A 151 -15.87 9.51 -10.47
CA PRO A 151 -15.92 9.39 -11.91
C PRO A 151 -15.40 10.68 -12.55
N VAL A 152 -14.23 10.58 -13.19
CA VAL A 152 -13.67 11.68 -13.95
C VAL A 152 -14.55 11.87 -15.18
N ASP A 153 -15.19 13.03 -15.29
CA ASP A 153 -15.93 13.40 -16.49
C ASP A 153 -14.93 13.62 -17.65
N ALA A 154 -14.93 12.66 -18.58
CA ALA A 154 -14.02 12.65 -19.73
C ALA A 154 -14.20 13.86 -20.66
N ALA A 155 -15.40 14.45 -20.72
CA ALA A 155 -15.66 15.60 -21.57
C ALA A 155 -15.02 16.88 -20.99
N ALA A 156 -15.23 17.12 -19.69
CA ALA A 156 -14.66 18.27 -18.99
C ALA A 156 -13.12 18.23 -18.99
N GLU A 157 -12.54 17.05 -18.81
CA GLU A 157 -11.08 16.90 -18.79
C GLU A 157 -10.45 17.10 -20.17
N LYS A 158 -11.12 16.65 -21.24
CA LYS A 158 -10.68 16.91 -22.61
C LYS A 158 -10.67 18.40 -22.94
N GLU A 159 -11.70 19.15 -22.53
CA GLU A 159 -11.74 20.60 -22.74
C GLU A 159 -10.65 21.33 -21.96
N ARG A 160 -10.38 20.89 -20.72
CA ARG A 160 -9.30 21.43 -19.90
C ARG A 160 -7.94 21.21 -20.56
N ILE A 161 -7.71 19.99 -21.05
CA ILE A 161 -6.47 19.65 -21.75
C ILE A 161 -6.35 20.46 -23.04
N ALA A 162 -7.40 20.53 -23.87
CA ALA A 162 -7.38 21.28 -25.13
C ALA A 162 -7.10 22.78 -24.93
N LYS A 163 -7.66 23.40 -23.88
CA LYS A 163 -7.35 24.79 -23.50
C LYS A 163 -5.88 24.98 -23.09
N LEU A 164 -5.28 23.99 -22.45
CA LEU A 164 -3.88 24.05 -21.96
C LEU A 164 -2.86 23.72 -23.06
N THR A 165 -3.18 22.81 -23.98
CA THR A 165 -2.22 22.28 -24.96
C THR A 165 -2.47 22.78 -26.38
N GLY A 166 -3.60 23.44 -26.63
CA GLY A 166 -3.96 23.97 -27.94
C GLY A 166 -3.97 22.89 -29.04
N ASP A 167 -4.38 21.67 -28.68
CA ASP A 167 -4.39 20.46 -29.53
C ASP A 167 -3.03 20.03 -30.11
N LYS A 168 -1.92 20.53 -29.57
CA LYS A 168 -0.57 20.12 -30.02
C LYS A 168 -0.11 18.84 -29.31
N PRO A 169 0.59 17.95 -30.01
CA PRO A 169 1.18 16.76 -29.39
C PRO A 169 2.23 17.17 -28.34
N ILE A 170 2.04 16.71 -27.11
CA ILE A 170 2.92 17.01 -25.96
C ILE A 170 4.09 16.03 -25.98
N THR A 171 5.23 16.44 -26.52
CA THR A 171 6.46 15.64 -26.48
C THR A 171 7.25 15.98 -25.22
N ILE A 172 7.23 15.10 -24.22
CA ILE A 172 8.05 15.25 -23.01
C ILE A 172 9.48 14.80 -23.35
N GLN A 173 10.34 15.73 -23.77
CA GLN A 173 11.78 15.49 -23.84
C GLN A 173 12.41 15.79 -22.47
N ARG A 174 13.19 14.83 -21.94
CA ARG A 174 14.13 15.13 -20.85
C ARG A 174 15.26 15.97 -21.44
N ASP A 175 15.31 17.25 -21.10
CA ASP A 175 16.45 18.10 -21.43
C ASP A 175 17.69 17.51 -20.74
N ALA A 176 18.61 16.95 -21.53
CA ALA A 176 19.84 16.31 -21.06
C ALA A 176 20.90 17.34 -20.64
N LYS A 177 20.47 18.48 -20.08
CA LYS A 177 21.38 19.49 -19.54
C LYS A 177 21.96 18.96 -18.23
N SER A 178 23.18 18.45 -18.33
CA SER A 178 24.07 17.97 -17.26
C SER A 178 24.51 19.06 -16.27
N ARG A 179 23.69 20.08 -16.01
CA ARG A 179 24.01 21.10 -15.02
C ARG A 179 23.46 20.65 -13.67
N ILE A 180 24.38 20.19 -12.82
CA ILE A 180 24.15 19.85 -11.42
C ILE A 180 23.38 21.01 -10.77
N LYS A 181 22.12 20.76 -10.37
CA LYS A 181 21.34 21.72 -9.59
C LYS A 181 21.81 21.63 -8.14
N LEU A 182 22.61 22.61 -7.72
CA LEU A 182 23.00 22.77 -6.32
C LEU A 182 21.78 23.27 -5.53
N PRO A 183 21.37 22.60 -4.44
CA PRO A 183 20.33 23.13 -3.57
C PRO A 183 20.92 24.25 -2.72
N GLY A 184 20.39 25.48 -2.85
CA GLY A 184 20.62 26.54 -1.87
C GLY A 184 21.46 27.76 -2.28
N LEU A 185 21.49 28.15 -3.57
CA LEU A 185 21.75 29.53 -4.00
C LEU A 185 20.74 29.96 -5.07
#